data_AF-A0A0L7RI02-F1
#
_entry.id   AF-A0A0L7RI02-F1
#
_cell.length_a   1.000
_cell.length_b   1.000
_cell.length_c   1.000
_cell.angle_alpha   90.00
_cell.angle_beta   90.00
_cell.angle_gamma   90.00
#
_symmetry.space_group_name_H-M   'P 1'
#
loop_
_entity.id
_entity.type
_entity.pdbx_description
1 polymer ?
#
loop_
_entity_poly.entity_id
_entity_poly.type
_entity_poly.pdbx_seq_one_letter_code
_entity_poly.pdbx_strand_id
1 'polypeptide(L)'
;GDIDWPPLSPDLTAPDFFLWGYLKEQVCANKPTTIEQRKDNARQEIQEITQETCENVMKNVVERARICKAARGSHLADVIFHT
;
A
#
# COMPACT_ATOMS: atom_id res chain seq x y z
N GLY A 1 -5.68 -5.94 18.12
CA GLY A 1 -6.26 -5.12 17.04
C GLY A 1 -7.66 -5.63 16.81
N ASP A 2 -8.65 -4.75 16.82
CA ASP A 2 -10.07 -5.08 17.02
C ASP A 2 -10.84 -5.31 15.70
N ILE A 3 -10.13 -5.70 14.64
CA ILE A 3 -10.69 -5.90 13.30
C ILE A 3 -10.32 -7.30 12.82
N ASP A 4 -11.35 -8.13 12.66
CA ASP A 4 -11.23 -9.46 12.07
C ASP A 4 -11.01 -9.33 10.55
N TRP A 5 -9.76 -9.48 10.12
CA TRP A 5 -9.41 -9.50 8.71
C TRP A 5 -9.61 -10.90 8.11
N PRO A 6 -10.24 -11.01 6.94
CA PRO A 6 -10.32 -12.29 6.23
C PRO A 6 -8.91 -12.80 5.90
N PRO A 7 -8.67 -14.13 5.97
CA PRO A 7 -7.39 -14.72 5.62
C PRO A 7 -7.04 -14.40 4.15
N LEU A 8 -5.75 -14.24 3.85
CA LEU A 8 -5.23 -14.05 2.48
C LEU A 8 -5.82 -12.85 1.72
N SER A 9 -5.98 -11.70 2.37
CA SER A 9 -6.54 -10.49 1.75
C SER A 9 -5.50 -9.34 1.61
N PRO A 10 -4.40 -9.53 0.86
CA PRO A 10 -3.42 -8.47 0.61
C PRO A 10 -4.03 -7.27 -0.14
N ASP A 11 -5.11 -7.50 -0.89
CA ASP A 11 -5.85 -6.42 -1.57
C ASP A 11 -6.57 -5.48 -0.59
N LEU A 12 -6.79 -5.89 0.66
CA LEU A 12 -7.53 -5.11 1.65
C LEU A 12 -6.63 -4.43 2.68
N THR A 13 -5.34 -4.75 2.68
CA THR A 13 -4.35 -4.20 3.62
C THR A 13 -3.52 -3.11 2.94
N ALA A 14 -3.67 -1.88 3.42
CA ALA A 14 -2.95 -0.71 2.89
C ALA A 14 -1.43 -0.90 2.74
N PRO A 15 -0.72 -1.56 3.67
CA PRO A 15 0.70 -1.82 3.47
C PRO A 15 1.01 -2.71 2.26
N ASP A 16 0.17 -3.72 1.99
CA ASP A 16 0.44 -4.74 0.98
C ASP A 16 0.13 -4.24 -0.43
N PHE A 17 -1.03 -3.60 -0.64
CA PHE A 17 -1.38 -3.10 -1.98
C PHE A 17 -0.75 -1.75 -2.33
N PHE A 18 -0.25 -0.98 -1.35
CA PHE A 18 0.30 0.36 -1.58
C PHE A 18 1.73 0.51 -1.05
N LEU A 19 1.94 0.44 0.26
CA LEU A 19 3.20 0.88 0.87
C LEU A 19 4.42 0.09 0.37
N TRP A 20 4.33 -1.23 0.32
CA TRP A 20 5.48 -2.06 -0.09
C TRP A 20 5.80 -1.91 -1.57
N GLY A 21 4.78 -1.75 -2.43
CA GLY A 21 4.97 -1.43 -3.85
C GLY A 21 5.66 -0.07 -4.03
N TYR A 22 5.11 0.96 -3.39
CA TYR A 22 5.64 2.33 -3.39
C TYR A 22 7.09 2.38 -2.93
N LEU A 23 7.38 1.85 -1.74
CA LEU A 23 8.74 1.88 -1.18
C LEU A 23 9.73 1.08 -2.04
N LYS A 24 9.31 -0.04 -2.62
CA LYS A 24 10.18 -0.82 -3.50
C LYS A 24 10.61 -0.02 -4.72
N GLU A 25 9.68 0.72 -5.34
CA GLU A 25 9.97 1.58 -6.48
C GLU A 25 10.92 2.72 -6.09
N GLN A 26 10.63 3.45 -5.01
CA GLN A 26 11.43 4.62 -4.61
C GLN A 26 12.82 4.24 -4.07
N VAL A 27 12.91 3.22 -3.21
CA VAL A 27 14.20 2.75 -2.68
C VAL A 27 15.12 2.24 -3.80
N CYS A 28 14.55 1.69 -4.88
CA CYS A 28 15.34 1.21 -6.03
C CYS A 28 15.64 2.30 -7.08
N ALA A 29 14.91 3.42 -7.09
CA ALA A 29 15.04 4.47 -8.10
C ALA A 29 16.47 5.03 -8.21
N ASN A 30 17.11 5.26 -7.06
CA ASN A 30 18.46 5.85 -6.97
C ASN A 30 19.61 4.83 -7.04
N LYS A 31 19.32 3.56 -7.38
CA LYS A 31 20.30 2.45 -7.47
C LYS A 31 21.29 2.41 -6.29
N PRO A 32 20.80 2.38 -5.03
CA PRO A 32 21.69 2.37 -3.87
C PRO A 32 22.58 1.12 -3.85
N THR A 33 23.87 1.37 -3.64
CA THR A 33 24.94 0.37 -3.64
C THR A 33 25.11 -0.33 -2.29
N THR A 34 24.65 0.29 -1.19
CA THR A 34 24.79 -0.26 0.16
C THR A 34 23.44 -0.49 0.84
N ILE A 35 23.45 -1.31 1.89
CA ILE A 35 22.25 -1.58 2.69
C ILE A 35 21.85 -0.32 3.48
N GLU A 36 22.83 0.46 3.93
CA GLU A 36 22.65 1.69 4.68
C GLU A 36 21.89 2.72 3.83
N GLN A 37 22.33 2.93 2.58
CA GLN A 37 21.64 3.81 1.64
C GLN A 37 20.18 3.39 1.41
N ARG A 38 19.91 2.08 1.31
CA ARG A 38 18.53 1.58 1.16
C ARG A 38 17.67 1.86 2.38
N LYS A 39 18.24 1.69 3.58
CA LYS A 39 17.53 1.99 4.85
C LYS A 39 17.25 3.49 4.98
N ASP A 40 18.20 4.34 4.61
CA ASP A 40 18.04 5.78 4.70
C ASP A 40 17.02 6.28 3.67
N ASN A 41 17.08 5.80 2.42
CA ASN A 41 16.04 6.07 1.42
C ASN A 41 14.66 5.64 1.92
N ALA A 42 14.52 4.42 2.48
CA ALA A 42 13.23 3.96 2.99
C ALA A 42 12.69 4.86 4.12
N ARG A 43 13.54 5.33 5.02
CA ARG A 43 13.14 6.26 6.09
C ARG A 43 12.73 7.62 5.55
N GLN A 44 13.48 8.16 4.60
CA GLN A 44 13.19 9.43 3.97
C GLN A 44 11.83 9.36 3.24
N GLU A 45 11.64 8.35 2.40
CA GLU A 45 10.39 8.15 1.66
C GLU A 45 9.18 8.03 2.60
N ILE A 46 9.31 7.30 3.72
CA ILE A 46 8.25 7.21 4.73
C ILE A 46 7.92 8.58 5.33
N GLN A 47 8.93 9.44 5.56
CA GLN A 47 8.71 10.79 6.08
C GLN A 47 8.08 11.74 5.04
N GLU A 48 8.29 11.46 3.76
CA GLU A 48 7.72 12.24 2.65
C GLU A 48 6.26 11.84 2.34
N ILE A 49 5.78 10.68 2.83
CA ILE A 49 4.36 10.31 2.71
C ILE A 49 3.50 11.33 3.46
N THR A 50 2.73 12.10 2.70
CA THR A 50 1.85 13.14 3.23
C THR A 50 0.61 12.54 3.89
N GLN A 51 -0.01 13.34 4.76
CA GLN A 51 -1.31 12.99 5.33
C GLN A 51 -2.38 12.78 4.26
N GLU A 52 -2.38 13.59 3.20
CA GLU A 52 -3.31 13.47 2.08
C GLU A 52 -3.19 12.11 1.38
N THR A 53 -1.96 11.64 1.14
CA THR A 53 -1.71 10.30 0.59
C THR A 53 -2.29 9.22 1.50
N CYS A 54 -2.06 9.30 2.81
CA CYS A 54 -2.64 8.37 3.78
C CYS A 54 -4.17 8.38 3.75
N GLU A 55 -4.81 9.55 3.70
CA GLU A 55 -6.26 9.67 3.62
C GLU A 55 -6.82 9.04 2.33
N ASN A 56 -6.15 9.24 1.21
CA ASN A 56 -6.55 8.65 -0.07
C ASN A 56 -6.38 7.13 -0.09
N VAL A 57 -5.29 6.61 0.49
CA VAL A 57 -5.09 5.15 0.66
C VAL A 57 -6.19 4.56 1.55
N MET A 58 -6.56 5.22 2.64
CA MET A 58 -7.64 4.74 3.52
C MET A 58 -9.01 4.79 2.84
N LYS A 59 -9.31 5.81 2.02
CA LYS A 59 -10.51 5.81 1.16
C LYS A 59 -10.50 4.62 0.19
N ASN A 60 -9.33 4.29 -0.37
CA ASN A 60 -9.16 3.14 -1.25
C ASN A 60 -9.42 1.81 -0.53
N VAL A 61 -8.95 1.64 0.72
CA VAL A 61 -9.27 0.46 1.56
C VAL A 61 -10.77 0.25 1.66
N VAL A 62 -11.53 1.31 1.97
CA VAL A 62 -13.00 1.23 2.09
C VAL A 62 -13.63 0.84 0.76
N GLU A 63 -13.16 1.39 -0.35
CA GLU A 63 -13.69 1.07 -1.66
C GLU A 63 -13.39 -0.37 -2.07
N ARG A 64 -12.16 -0.83 -1.87
CA ARG A 64 -11.78 -2.23 -2.10
C ARG A 64 -12.61 -3.20 -1.26
N ALA A 65 -12.89 -2.86 0.00
CA ALA A 65 -13.76 -3.66 0.85
C ALA A 65 -15.20 -3.74 0.28
N ARG A 66 -15.73 -2.64 -0.26
CA ARG A 66 -17.05 -2.63 -0.93
C ARG A 66 -17.06 -3.50 -2.19
N ILE A 67 -16.03 -3.39 -3.03
CA ILE A 67 -15.91 -4.20 -4.26
C ILE A 67 -15.79 -5.68 -3.89
N CYS A 68 -14.96 -6.02 -2.91
CA CYS A 68 -14.80 -7.40 -2.43
C CYS A 68 -16.13 -7.98 -1.94
N LYS A 69 -16.90 -7.19 -1.18
CA LYS A 69 -18.26 -7.57 -0.76
C LYS A 69 -19.20 -7.80 -1.95
N ALA A 70 -19.21 -6.89 -2.94
CA ALA A 70 -20.02 -7.03 -4.14
C ALA A 70 -19.63 -8.26 -4.98
N ALA A 71 -18.34 -8.58 -5.02
CA ALA A 71 -17.77 -9.74 -5.68
C ALA A 71 -17.87 -11.04 -4.87
N ARG A 72 -18.57 -11.04 -3.72
CA ARG A 72 -18.71 -12.18 -2.80
C ARG A 72 -17.38 -12.80 -2.36
N GLY A 73 -16.35 -11.97 -2.15
CA GLY A 73 -15.02 -12.42 -1.70
C GLY A 73 -14.11 -12.92 -2.82
N SER A 74 -14.46 -12.69 -4.08
CA SER A 74 -13.53 -12.93 -5.20
C SER A 74 -12.35 -11.95 -5.16
N HIS A 75 -11.22 -12.34 -5.74
CA HIS A 75 -10.01 -11.52 -5.86
C HIS A 75 -10.31 -10.23 -6.64
N LEU A 76 -9.71 -9.12 -6.19
CA LEU A 76 -9.83 -7.82 -6.84
C LEU A 76 -8.82 -7.73 -7.99
N ALA A 77 -9.19 -7.15 -9.12
CA ALA A 77 -8.24 -6.85 -10.17
C ALA A 77 -7.25 -5.76 -9.69
N ASP A 78 -5.99 -5.88 -10.09
CA ASP A 78 -4.91 -5.00 -9.67
C ASP A 78 -5.26 -3.52 -9.92
N VAL A 79 -5.27 -2.79 -8.78
CA VAL A 79 -4.96 -1.36 -8.67
C VAL A 79 -5.91 -0.39 -9.40
N ILE A 80 -6.87 0.14 -8.65
CA ILE A 80 -7.52 1.40 -9.00
C ILE A 80 -6.75 2.55 -8.33
N PHE A 81 -5.76 3.12 -9.03
CA PHE A 81 -5.27 4.47 -8.73
C PHE A 81 -6.19 5.45 -9.46
N HIS A 82 -7.07 6.14 -8.73
CA HIS A 82 -7.70 7.32 -9.28
C HIS A 82 -6.64 8.43 -9.30
N THR A 83 -6.30 8.87 -10.51
CA THR A 83 -5.47 10.05 -10.79
C THR A 83 -6.26 11.32 -10.52
#